data_AF-T0MGW3-F1
#
_entry.id   AF-T0MGW3-F1
#
_cell.length_a   1.000
_cell.length_b   1.000
_cell.length_c   1.000
_cell.angle_alpha   90.00
_cell.angle_beta   90.00
_cell.angle_gamma   90.00
#
_symmetry.space_group_name_H-M   'P 1'
#
loop_
_entity.id
_entity.type
_entity.pdbx_description
1 polymer ?
#
loop_
_entity_poly.entity_id
_entity_poly.type
_entity_poly.pdbx_seq_one_letter_code
_entity_poly.pdbx_strand_id
1 'polypeptide(L)'
;MDKADRLTKVYQLFVDSPNDTVPKDTLKDLFSYAGYVLTEEDLQNIVNYCPDGGMNLDSFTECCKKLEEKEISREEFEKCLRSLTDDNSSFIDANTLIAVLDKGKYKLNDEEIEELVGLSQPDAEGKISIDYLLNLIYNEE
;
A
#
# COMPACT_ATOMS: atom_id res chain seq x y z
N MET A 1 -1.62 15.83 13.73
CA MET A 1 -1.31 14.79 14.74
C MET A 1 -0.01 14.17 14.31
N ASP A 2 0.97 14.07 15.20
CA ASP A 2 2.24 13.42 14.86
C ASP A 2 1.99 11.95 14.50
N LYS A 3 2.76 11.40 13.57
CA LYS A 3 2.61 10.02 13.11
C LYS A 3 2.92 9.03 14.23
N ALA A 4 3.93 9.33 15.05
CA ALA A 4 4.24 8.54 16.24
C ALA A 4 3.05 8.50 17.21
N ASP A 5 2.36 9.63 17.41
CA ASP A 5 1.14 9.69 18.21
C ASP A 5 0.01 8.86 17.60
N ARG A 6 -0.14 8.86 16.26
CA ARG A 6 -1.14 8.03 15.56
C ARG A 6 -0.90 6.55 15.82
N LEU A 7 0.33 6.07 15.59
CA LEU A 7 0.69 4.66 15.75
C LEU A 7 0.49 4.22 17.20
N THR A 8 0.89 5.05 18.16
CA THR A 8 0.68 4.79 19.59
C THR A 8 -0.80 4.65 19.93
N LYS A 9 -1.66 5.56 19.42
CA LYS A 9 -3.10 5.49 19.65
C LYS A 9 -3.73 4.25 19.04
N VAL A 10 -3.33 3.87 17.82
CA VAL A 10 -3.82 2.65 17.17
C VAL A 10 -3.41 1.42 17.98
N TYR A 11 -2.16 1.35 18.42
CA TYR A 11 -1.67 0.25 19.26
C TYR A 11 -2.50 0.10 20.55
N GLN A 12 -2.81 1.21 21.21
CA GLN A 12 -3.63 1.25 22.43
C GLN A 12 -5.08 0.78 22.23
N LEU A 13 -5.57 0.60 21.00
CA LEU A 13 -6.88 -0.02 20.75
C LEU A 13 -6.85 -1.54 20.91
N PHE A 14 -5.67 -2.16 20.85
CA PHE A 14 -5.48 -3.61 20.86
C PHE A 14 -4.92 -4.13 22.18
N VAL A 15 -4.55 -3.25 23.11
CA VAL A 15 -3.97 -3.61 24.41
C VAL A 15 -4.62 -2.82 25.55
N ASP A 16 -4.76 -3.46 26.72
CA ASP A 16 -5.31 -2.81 27.92
C ASP A 16 -4.24 -2.00 28.68
N SER A 17 -2.97 -2.40 28.57
CA SER A 17 -1.82 -1.78 29.23
C SER A 17 -0.67 -1.52 28.27
N PRO A 18 0.17 -0.47 28.48
CA PRO A 18 1.36 -0.20 27.66
C PRO A 18 2.39 -1.33 27.62
N ASN A 19 2.37 -2.23 28.60
CA ASN A 19 3.30 -3.37 28.67
C ASN A 19 2.72 -4.66 28.05
N ASP A 20 1.44 -4.65 27.70
CA ASP A 20 0.83 -5.77 27.00
C ASP A 20 1.25 -5.73 25.53
N THR A 21 1.07 -6.87 24.86
CA THR A 21 1.50 -7.10 23.49
C THR A 21 0.34 -7.57 22.64
N VAL A 22 0.33 -7.15 21.38
CA VAL A 22 -0.71 -7.53 20.42
C VAL A 22 -0.47 -8.98 19.95
N PRO A 23 -1.46 -9.88 20.08
CA PRO A 23 -1.39 -11.25 19.57
C PRO A 23 -1.09 -11.35 18.07
N LYS A 24 -0.46 -12.45 17.62
CA LYS A 24 -0.06 -12.64 16.21
C LYS A 24 -1.24 -12.68 15.23
N ASP A 25 -2.38 -13.17 15.69
CA ASP A 25 -3.62 -13.30 14.91
C ASP A 25 -4.32 -11.97 14.65
N THR A 26 -4.07 -10.94 15.48
CA THR A 26 -4.67 -9.60 15.31
C THR A 26 -3.75 -8.58 14.65
N LEU A 27 -2.53 -9.00 14.24
CA LEU A 27 -1.57 -8.10 13.59
C LEU A 27 -2.11 -7.53 12.28
N LYS A 28 -2.82 -8.32 11.48
CA LYS A 28 -3.42 -7.83 10.22
C LYS A 28 -4.32 -6.62 10.46
N ASP A 29 -5.16 -6.70 11.50
CA ASP A 29 -6.06 -5.61 11.88
C ASP A 29 -5.28 -4.42 12.45
N LEU A 30 -4.28 -4.65 13.30
CA LEU A 30 -3.43 -3.59 13.85
C LEU A 30 -2.82 -2.72 12.74
N PHE A 31 -2.20 -3.36 11.74
CA PHE A 31 -1.58 -2.63 10.63
C PHE A 31 -2.62 -1.96 9.71
N SER A 32 -3.76 -2.60 9.49
CA SER A 32 -4.87 -2.01 8.72
C SER A 32 -5.40 -0.73 9.38
N TYR A 33 -5.64 -0.76 10.70
CA TYR A 33 -6.08 0.41 11.47
C TYR A 33 -5.01 1.52 11.53
N ALA A 34 -3.75 1.15 11.36
CA ALA A 34 -2.64 2.09 11.26
C ALA A 34 -2.49 2.71 9.86
N GLY A 35 -3.27 2.24 8.88
CA GLY A 35 -3.32 2.74 7.52
C GLY A 35 -2.45 1.99 6.52
N TYR A 36 -1.96 0.79 6.86
CA TYR A 36 -1.14 -0.02 5.96
C TYR A 36 -1.99 -1.10 5.27
N VAL A 37 -1.75 -1.28 3.98
CA VAL A 37 -2.28 -2.41 3.21
C VAL A 37 -1.16 -3.45 3.11
N LEU A 38 -1.32 -4.58 3.80
CA LEU A 38 -0.32 -5.63 3.82
C LEU A 38 -0.62 -6.68 2.74
N THR A 39 0.42 -7.08 2.00
CA THR A 39 0.37 -8.33 1.24
C THR A 39 0.46 -9.53 2.19
N GLU A 40 0.05 -10.71 1.72
CA GLU A 40 0.21 -11.95 2.50
C GLU A 40 1.69 -12.24 2.83
N GLU A 41 2.61 -11.84 1.96
CA GLU A 41 4.05 -11.93 2.22
C GLU A 41 4.51 -10.95 3.30
N ASP A 42 4.03 -9.71 3.28
CA ASP A 42 4.34 -8.73 4.33
C ASP A 42 3.79 -9.18 5.68
N LEU A 43 2.56 -9.68 5.73
CA LEU A 43 1.97 -10.24 6.95
C LEU A 43 2.78 -11.42 7.47
N GLN A 44 3.17 -12.35 6.61
CA GLN A 44 4.00 -13.49 7.02
C GLN A 44 5.37 -13.04 7.55
N ASN A 45 6.00 -12.05 6.91
CA ASN A 45 7.26 -11.48 7.37
C ASN A 45 7.11 -10.79 8.74
N ILE A 46 6.01 -10.07 8.94
CA ILE A 46 5.66 -9.44 10.22
C ILE A 46 5.45 -10.49 11.31
N VAL A 47 4.70 -11.56 11.02
CA VAL A 47 4.46 -12.67 11.96
C VAL A 47 5.76 -13.39 12.32
N ASN A 48 6.67 -13.56 11.36
CA ASN A 48 7.99 -14.16 11.58
C ASN A 48 8.90 -13.26 12.44
N TYR A 49 8.78 -11.94 12.29
CA TYR A 49 9.49 -10.95 13.10
C TYR A 49 8.88 -10.81 14.51
N CYS A 50 7.61 -11.16 14.66
CA CYS A 50 6.88 -11.05 15.91
C CYS A 50 7.36 -12.09 16.95
N PRO A 51 7.80 -11.65 18.15
CA PRO A 51 8.14 -12.56 19.24
C PRO A 51 6.99 -13.49 19.63
N ASP A 52 7.28 -14.63 20.25
CA ASP A 52 6.25 -15.59 20.67
C ASP A 52 5.25 -15.01 21.67
N GLY A 53 5.63 -13.97 22.42
CA GLY A 53 4.75 -13.23 23.32
C GLY A 53 3.75 -12.30 22.62
N GLY A 54 3.94 -11.98 21.34
CA GLY A 54 3.19 -10.96 20.63
C GLY A 54 4.04 -9.73 20.26
N MET A 55 3.41 -8.77 19.60
CA MET A 55 4.06 -7.55 19.13
C MET A 55 3.91 -6.43 20.16
N ASN A 56 5.04 -5.87 20.59
CA ASN A 56 5.05 -4.65 21.41
C ASN A 56 5.06 -3.38 20.55
N LEU A 57 4.85 -2.21 21.17
CA LEU A 57 4.78 -0.91 20.48
C LEU A 57 6.06 -0.57 19.68
N ASP A 58 7.24 -0.90 20.23
CA ASP A 58 8.52 -0.63 19.57
C ASP A 58 8.67 -1.47 18.29
N SER A 59 8.36 -2.77 18.37
CA SER A 59 8.40 -3.68 17.22
C SER A 59 7.38 -3.30 16.17
N PHE A 60 6.18 -2.90 16.60
CA PHE A 60 5.13 -2.39 15.71
C PHE A 60 5.62 -1.15 14.93
N THR A 61 6.19 -0.18 15.64
CA THR A 61 6.71 1.06 15.02
C THR A 61 7.86 0.76 14.05
N GLU A 62 8.75 -0.18 14.40
CA GLU A 62 9.83 -0.61 13.51
C GLU A 62 9.31 -1.30 12.25
N CYS A 63 8.31 -2.17 12.38
CA CYS A 63 7.65 -2.81 11.24
C CYS A 63 6.99 -1.77 10.32
N CYS A 64 6.27 -0.79 10.88
CA CYS A 64 5.69 0.32 10.12
C CYS A 64 6.77 1.06 9.30
N LYS A 65 7.91 1.36 9.92
CA LYS A 65 9.03 2.01 9.23
C LYS A 65 9.58 1.16 8.08
N LYS A 66 9.76 -0.14 8.29
CA LYS A 66 10.25 -1.08 7.26
C LYS A 66 9.28 -1.21 6.08
N LEU A 67 7.97 -1.14 6.33
CA LEU A 67 6.97 -1.16 5.26
C LEU A 67 7.10 0.07 4.37
N GLU A 68 7.31 1.24 4.96
CA GLU A 68 7.47 2.50 4.23
C GLU A 68 8.79 2.60 3.47
N GLU A 69 9.87 2.03 4.01
CA GLU A 69 11.15 1.94 3.29
C GLU A 69 11.05 1.11 2.00
N LYS A 70 10.03 0.25 1.87
CA LYS A 70 9.74 -0.51 0.64
C LYS A 70 8.80 0.23 -0.31
N GLU A 71 8.10 1.27 0.14
CA GLU A 71 7.19 2.00 -0.72
C GLU A 71 7.98 2.78 -1.77
N ILE A 72 7.58 2.63 -3.03
CA ILE A 72 8.14 3.42 -4.12
C ILE A 72 7.72 4.88 -3.93
N SER A 73 8.67 5.81 -4.07
CA SER A 73 8.34 7.23 -4.00
C SER A 73 7.49 7.66 -5.19
N ARG A 74 6.69 8.74 -5.03
CA ARG A 74 5.89 9.32 -6.11
C ARG A 74 6.71 9.59 -7.37
N GLU A 75 7.91 10.15 -7.21
CA GLU A 75 8.82 10.46 -8.32
C GLU A 75 9.33 9.20 -9.04
N GLU A 76 9.64 8.14 -8.30
CA GLU A 76 10.07 6.86 -8.88
C GLU A 76 8.90 6.18 -9.59
N PHE A 77 7.71 6.20 -8.99
CA PHE A 77 6.52 5.62 -9.59
C PHE A 77 6.11 6.36 -10.87
N GLU A 78 6.18 7.70 -10.87
CA GLU A 78 5.98 8.51 -12.06
C GLU A 78 6.96 8.14 -13.19
N LYS A 79 8.26 7.98 -12.87
CA LYS A 79 9.27 7.56 -13.86
C LYS A 79 8.95 6.17 -14.42
N CYS A 80 8.51 5.24 -13.59
CA CYS A 80 8.06 3.93 -14.04
C CYS A 80 6.87 4.04 -15.00
N LEU A 81 5.83 4.80 -14.66
CA LEU A 81 4.66 4.98 -15.52
C LEU A 81 5.00 5.64 -16.86
N ARG A 82 5.83 6.70 -16.85
CA ARG A 82 6.27 7.38 -18.08
C ARG A 82 7.07 6.46 -19.00
N SER A 83 7.84 5.52 -18.45
CA SER A 83 8.57 4.52 -19.23
C SER A 83 7.68 3.52 -19.98
N LEU A 84 6.39 3.45 -19.65
CA LEU A 84 5.39 2.64 -20.33
C LEU A 84 4.71 3.36 -21.50
N THR A 85 5.10 4.60 -21.77
CA THR A 85 4.52 5.43 -22.85
C THR A 85 5.53 5.62 -23.98
N ASP A 86 5.06 5.64 -25.23
CA ASP A 86 5.95 5.67 -26.39
C ASP A 86 6.61 7.05 -26.67
N ASP A 87 6.17 8.12 -26.00
CA ASP A 87 6.59 9.51 -26.32
C ASP A 87 6.70 10.44 -25.08
N ASN A 88 7.03 9.90 -23.90
CA ASN A 88 7.00 10.70 -22.65
C ASN A 88 5.61 11.35 -22.41
N SER A 89 4.56 10.69 -22.91
CA SER A 89 3.18 11.13 -22.81
C SER A 89 2.79 11.30 -21.35
N SER A 90 1.87 12.23 -21.08
CA SER A 90 1.24 12.37 -19.76
C SER A 90 0.05 11.41 -19.59
N PHE A 91 -0.15 10.52 -20.56
CA PHE A 91 -1.23 9.54 -20.59
C PHE A 91 -0.70 8.14 -20.92
N ILE A 92 -1.28 7.13 -20.27
CA ILE A 92 -1.04 5.72 -20.52
C ILE A 92 -2.32 5.05 -21.02
N ASP A 93 -2.20 4.11 -21.97
CA ASP A 93 -3.34 3.29 -22.39
C ASP A 93 -3.76 2.34 -21.26
N ALA A 94 -5.05 2.26 -20.97
CA ALA A 94 -5.57 1.39 -19.90
C ALA A 94 -5.17 -0.08 -20.10
N ASN A 95 -5.17 -0.59 -21.34
CA ASN A 95 -4.77 -1.96 -21.62
C ASN A 95 -3.27 -2.17 -21.40
N THR A 96 -2.43 -1.16 -21.67
CA THR A 96 -1.00 -1.21 -21.36
C THR A 96 -0.78 -1.28 -19.86
N LEU A 97 -1.48 -0.47 -19.07
CA LEU A 97 -1.40 -0.51 -17.61
C LEU A 97 -1.82 -1.89 -17.08
N ILE A 98 -2.97 -2.41 -17.52
CA ILE A 98 -3.46 -3.75 -17.14
C ILE A 98 -2.45 -4.84 -17.53
N ALA A 99 -1.92 -4.80 -18.75
CA ALA A 99 -0.96 -5.80 -19.23
C ALA A 99 0.38 -5.77 -18.47
N VAL A 100 0.78 -4.61 -17.93
CA VAL A 100 1.95 -4.50 -17.06
C VAL A 100 1.65 -5.07 -15.68
N LEU A 101 0.49 -4.74 -15.11
CA LEU A 101 0.06 -5.25 -13.81
C LEU A 101 -0.12 -6.78 -13.81
N ASP A 102 -0.65 -7.37 -14.89
CA ASP A 102 -0.81 -8.83 -15.02
C ASP A 102 0.54 -9.60 -15.10
N LYS A 103 1.63 -8.91 -15.45
CA LYS A 103 2.99 -9.46 -15.40
C LYS A 103 3.61 -9.39 -13.99
N GLY A 104 2.96 -8.69 -13.06
CA GLY A 104 3.40 -8.57 -11.68
C GLY A 104 3.28 -9.87 -10.89
N LYS A 105 3.92 -9.90 -9.71
CA LYS A 105 3.81 -11.01 -8.75
C LYS A 105 2.37 -11.17 -8.22
N TYR A 106 1.64 -10.06 -8.13
CA TYR A 106 0.26 -9.99 -7.67
C TYR A 106 -0.65 -9.74 -8.87
N LYS A 107 -1.28 -10.80 -9.36
CA LYS A 107 -2.21 -10.73 -10.48
C LYS A 107 -3.55 -10.19 -9.98
N LEU A 108 -4.08 -9.22 -10.71
CA LEU A 108 -5.44 -8.73 -10.49
C LEU A 108 -6.44 -9.69 -11.11
N ASN A 109 -7.55 -9.92 -10.41
CA ASN A 109 -8.70 -10.62 -10.96
C ASN A 109 -9.60 -9.67 -11.78
N ASP A 110 -10.60 -10.22 -12.47
CA ASP A 110 -11.46 -9.43 -13.36
C ASP A 110 -12.20 -8.29 -12.62
N GLU A 111 -12.64 -8.52 -11.37
CA GLU A 111 -13.31 -7.51 -10.54
C GLU A 111 -12.35 -6.39 -10.12
N GLU A 112 -11.12 -6.74 -9.72
CA GLU A 112 -10.07 -5.76 -9.38
C GLU A 112 -9.64 -4.93 -10.59
N ILE A 113 -9.64 -5.53 -11.79
CA ILE A 113 -9.37 -4.81 -13.04
C ILE A 113 -10.50 -3.83 -13.36
N GLU A 114 -11.77 -4.27 -13.23
CA GLU A 114 -12.94 -3.41 -13.42
C GLU A 114 -12.92 -2.23 -12.44
N GLU A 115 -12.58 -2.46 -11.18
CA GLU A 115 -12.42 -1.40 -10.18
C GLU A 115 -11.29 -0.43 -10.55
N LEU A 116 -10.12 -0.93 -10.94
CA LEU A 116 -8.99 -0.09 -11.37
C LEU A 116 -9.36 0.82 -12.54
N VAL A 117 -10.03 0.26 -13.55
CA VAL A 117 -10.49 1.02 -14.73
C VAL A 117 -11.54 2.05 -14.33
N GLY A 118 -12.47 1.69 -13.44
CA GLY A 118 -13.49 2.60 -12.91
C GLY A 118 -12.88 3.77 -12.14
N LEU A 119 -11.89 3.50 -11.27
CA LEU A 119 -11.22 4.51 -10.45
C LEU A 119 -10.31 5.43 -11.27
N SER A 120 -9.65 4.91 -12.32
CA SER A 120 -8.69 5.66 -13.13
C SER A 120 -9.32 6.57 -14.19
N GLN A 121 -10.63 6.46 -14.43
CA GLN A 121 -11.42 7.33 -15.32
C GLN A 121 -10.77 7.55 -16.69
N PRO A 122 -10.57 6.49 -17.50
CA PRO A 122 -10.04 6.65 -18.84
C PRO A 122 -10.94 7.54 -19.71
N ASP A 123 -10.32 8.29 -20.62
CA ASP A 123 -11.03 9.13 -21.57
C ASP A 123 -11.73 8.31 -22.68
N ALA A 124 -12.36 8.99 -23.63
CA ALA A 124 -13.06 8.35 -24.74
C ALA A 124 -12.15 7.50 -25.66
N GLU A 125 -10.83 7.68 -25.58
CA GLU A 125 -9.83 6.89 -26.31
C GLU A 125 -9.24 5.75 -25.45
N GLY A 126 -9.68 5.59 -24.20
CA GLY A 126 -9.17 4.57 -23.28
C GLY A 126 -7.87 4.96 -22.58
N LYS A 127 -7.51 6.24 -22.58
CA LYS A 127 -6.27 6.74 -21.99
C LYS A 127 -6.48 7.28 -20.58
N ILE A 128 -5.55 6.98 -19.69
CA ILE A 128 -5.54 7.39 -18.28
C ILE A 128 -4.46 8.46 -18.09
N SER A 129 -4.80 9.54 -17.39
CA SER A 129 -3.81 10.58 -17.00
C SER A 129 -2.86 10.05 -15.92
N ILE A 130 -1.56 10.17 -16.14
CA ILE A 130 -0.53 9.78 -15.17
C ILE A 130 -0.65 10.62 -13.89
N ASP A 131 -0.87 11.93 -14.02
CA ASP A 131 -1.02 12.82 -12.86
C ASP A 131 -2.25 12.45 -12.02
N TYR A 132 -3.36 12.11 -12.67
CA TYR A 132 -4.55 11.63 -11.97
C TYR A 132 -4.30 10.32 -11.22
N LEU A 133 -3.62 9.37 -11.87
CA LEU A 133 -3.26 8.09 -11.25
C LEU A 133 -2.32 8.27 -10.05
N LEU A 134 -1.36 9.21 -10.13
CA LEU A 134 -0.47 9.55 -9.02
C LEU A 134 -1.26 10.16 -7.85
N ASN A 135 -2.17 11.09 -8.12
CA ASN A 135 -2.99 11.70 -7.07
C ASN A 135 -3.92 10.67 -6.41
N LEU A 136 -4.47 9.73 -7.19
CA LEU A 136 -5.29 8.63 -6.68
C LEU A 136 -4.50 7.74 -5.70
N ILE A 137 -3.25 7.40 -6.03
CA ILE A 137 -2.44 6.48 -5.21
C ILE A 137 -1.86 7.17 -3.98
N TYR A 138 -1.35 8.39 -4.14
CA TYR A 138 -0.69 9.12 -3.05
C TYR A 138 -1.65 10.01 -2.24
N ASN A 139 -2.95 9.98 -2.56
CA ASN A 139 -4.01 10.75 -1.88
C ASN A 139 -3.65 12.23 -1.68
N GLU A 140 -3.09 12.85 -2.71
CA GLU A 140 -2.91 14.31 -2.74
C GLU A 140 -4.22 14.93 -3.24
N GLU A 141 -5.01 15.48 -2.30
CA GLU A 141 -6.13 16.40 -2.61
C GLU A 141 -5.64 17.69 -3.27
#